data_AF-A0A1F0C5T4-F1
#
_entry.id   AF-A0A1F0C5T4-F1
#
_cell.length_a   1.000
_cell.length_b   1.000
_cell.length_c   1.000
_cell.angle_alpha   90.00
_cell.angle_beta   90.00
_cell.angle_gamma   90.00
#
_symmetry.space_group_name_H-M   'P 1'
#
loop_
_entity.id
_entity.type
_entity.pdbx_description
1 polymer ?
#
loop_
_entity_poly.entity_id
_entity_poly.type
_entity_poly.pdbx_seq_one_letter_code
_entity_poly.pdbx_strand_id
1 'polypeptide(L)'
;MNLNQIRIIEACHKFLIGITNFEEELQDDVLVYRYKGNLVSFETYQEYEQRSFVDYNLKYGYLDDTRTYIDDRADLIAAFPSEEHLRALQRVNDAEQARVQIFKLLSQVNLDSLSEKNSHIKKDNFGYDFFNFATKEEYPVYLFSDDESFELVAIS
;
A
#
# COMPACT_ATOMS: atom_id res chain seq x y z
N MET A 1 3.39 7.16 -9.93
CA MET A 1 4.11 6.26 -9.00
C MET A 1 4.47 4.99 -9.73
N ASN A 2 5.61 4.37 -9.44
CA ASN A 2 5.93 3.01 -9.89
C ASN A 2 5.52 1.97 -8.82
N LEU A 3 5.64 0.66 -9.11
CA LEU A 3 5.25 -0.40 -8.18
C LEU A 3 6.02 -0.38 -6.85
N ASN A 4 7.29 0.05 -6.87
CA ASN A 4 8.08 0.20 -5.65
C ASN A 4 7.49 1.28 -4.73
N GLN A 5 7.11 2.42 -5.31
CA GLN A 5 6.42 3.49 -4.59
C GLN A 5 5.02 3.06 -4.11
N ILE A 6 4.33 2.19 -4.84
CA ILE A 6 3.04 1.65 -4.41
C ILE A 6 3.22 0.77 -3.16
N ARG A 7 4.23 -0.11 -3.12
CA ARG A 7 4.51 -0.91 -1.92
C ARG A 7 4.83 -0.04 -0.70
N ILE A 8 5.49 1.10 -0.90
CA ILE A 8 5.69 2.10 0.16
C ILE A 8 4.35 2.71 0.60
N ILE A 9 3.48 3.08 -0.33
CA ILE A 9 2.14 3.60 -0.02
C ILE A 9 1.31 2.56 0.75
N GLU A 10 1.37 1.28 0.39
CA GLU A 10 0.71 0.20 1.12
C GLU A 10 1.23 0.10 2.57
N ALA A 11 2.53 0.24 2.78
CA ALA A 11 3.11 0.28 4.13
C ALA A 11 2.62 1.48 4.94
N CYS A 12 2.61 2.66 4.32
CA CYS A 12 2.04 3.87 4.91
C CYS A 12 0.55 3.70 5.23
N HIS A 13 -0.21 3.03 4.37
CA HIS A 13 -1.63 2.76 4.58
C HIS A 13 -1.85 1.85 5.81
N LYS A 14 -1.16 0.71 5.86
CA LYS A 14 -1.23 -0.22 7.02
C LYS A 14 -0.74 0.45 8.31
N PHE A 15 0.29 1.30 8.24
CA PHE A 15 0.74 2.10 9.39
C PHE A 15 -0.34 3.07 9.89
N LEU A 16 -0.98 3.82 8.98
CA LEU A 16 -2.02 4.76 9.34
C LEU A 16 -3.24 4.06 9.95
N ILE A 17 -3.65 2.92 9.39
CA ILE A 17 -4.71 2.08 9.97
C ILE A 17 -4.33 1.63 11.39
N GLY A 18 -3.11 1.10 11.56
CA GLY A 18 -2.63 0.56 12.84
C GLY A 18 -2.38 1.60 13.94
N ILE A 19 -2.48 2.91 13.64
CA ILE A 19 -2.52 3.95 14.67
C ILE A 19 -3.95 4.37 15.02
N THR A 20 -4.96 3.97 14.26
CA THR A 20 -6.37 4.24 14.59
C THR A 20 -6.92 3.19 15.56
N ASN A 21 -8.13 3.43 16.10
CA ASN A 21 -8.89 2.42 16.83
C ASN A 21 -9.74 1.53 15.91
N PHE A 22 -9.58 1.66 14.58
CA PHE A 22 -10.42 1.02 13.56
C PHE A 22 -9.65 0.01 12.72
N GLU A 23 -8.65 -0.66 13.31
CA GLU A 23 -7.82 -1.61 12.58
C GLU A 23 -8.67 -2.73 11.97
N GLU A 24 -9.66 -3.25 12.70
CA GLU A 24 -10.55 -4.31 12.21
C GLU A 24 -11.48 -3.83 11.09
N GLU A 25 -12.01 -2.60 11.16
CA GLU A 25 -12.92 -2.07 10.14
C GLU A 25 -12.21 -1.57 8.87
N LEU A 26 -10.94 -1.18 8.97
CA LEU A 26 -10.20 -0.57 7.87
C LEU A 26 -9.13 -1.49 7.27
N GLN A 27 -8.82 -2.65 7.87
CA GLN A 27 -7.78 -3.55 7.34
C GLN A 27 -8.04 -4.05 5.92
N ASP A 28 -9.32 -4.17 5.53
CA ASP A 28 -9.79 -4.64 4.22
C ASP A 28 -9.97 -3.51 3.20
N ASP A 29 -9.74 -2.25 3.60
CA ASP A 29 -9.78 -1.10 2.69
C ASP A 29 -8.75 -1.31 1.57
N VAL A 30 -9.19 -1.13 0.32
CA VAL A 30 -8.34 -1.31 -0.86
C VAL A 30 -7.91 0.03 -1.44
N LEU A 31 -6.65 0.10 -1.86
CA LEU A 31 -6.14 1.29 -2.55
C LEU A 31 -6.55 1.26 -4.02
N VAL A 32 -7.11 2.37 -4.49
CA VAL A 32 -7.59 2.51 -5.87
C VAL A 32 -6.69 3.46 -6.64
N TYR A 33 -6.22 2.99 -7.78
CA TYR A 33 -5.29 3.69 -8.65
C TYR A 33 -5.93 4.03 -10.00
N ARG A 34 -5.54 5.17 -10.56
CA ARG A 34 -5.72 5.44 -11.99
C ARG A 34 -4.57 4.79 -12.76
N TYR A 35 -4.93 3.90 -13.69
CA TYR A 35 -4.01 3.16 -14.55
C TYR A 35 -4.56 3.11 -15.98
N LYS A 36 -3.82 3.65 -16.95
CA LYS A 36 -4.23 3.72 -18.38
C LYS A 36 -5.65 4.26 -18.60
N GLY A 37 -6.06 5.24 -17.80
CA GLY A 37 -7.39 5.86 -17.85
C GLY A 37 -8.50 5.11 -17.09
N ASN A 38 -8.24 3.90 -16.61
CA ASN A 38 -9.17 3.11 -15.81
C ASN A 38 -8.87 3.25 -14.31
N LEU A 39 -9.88 2.96 -13.50
CA LEU A 39 -9.72 2.77 -12.06
C LEU A 39 -9.45 1.29 -11.80
N VAL A 40 -8.37 0.99 -11.08
CA VAL A 40 -7.96 -0.37 -10.74
C VAL A 40 -7.58 -0.45 -9.26
N SER A 41 -7.71 -1.63 -8.67
CA SER A 41 -7.09 -1.98 -7.39
C SER A 41 -6.22 -3.22 -7.61
N PHE A 42 -5.15 -3.32 -6.84
CA PHE A 42 -4.26 -4.48 -6.76
C PHE A 42 -3.38 -4.31 -5.52
N GLU A 43 -2.78 -5.40 -5.08
CA GLU A 43 -1.74 -5.40 -4.05
C GLU A 43 -0.38 -5.66 -4.69
N THR A 44 0.69 -5.07 -4.15
CA THR A 44 2.05 -5.41 -4.59
C THR A 44 2.57 -6.68 -3.96
N TYR A 45 1.88 -7.28 -2.99
CA TYR A 45 2.28 -8.46 -2.22
C TYR A 45 1.23 -9.57 -2.34
N GLN A 46 1.60 -10.81 -2.03
CA GLN A 46 0.65 -11.93 -2.02
C GLN A 46 -0.03 -12.11 -0.66
N GLU A 47 0.66 -11.72 0.41
CA GLU A 47 0.12 -11.74 1.76
C GLU A 47 0.77 -10.65 2.62
N TYR A 48 0.00 -10.05 3.52
CA TYR A 48 0.49 -9.13 4.54
C TYR A 48 0.31 -9.76 5.92
N GLU A 49 1.42 -10.21 6.52
CA GLU A 49 1.42 -10.86 7.83
C GLU A 49 2.49 -10.24 8.71
N GLN A 50 2.21 -10.07 10.01
CA GLN A 50 3.20 -9.63 11.00
C GLN A 50 3.96 -8.35 10.58
N ARG A 51 3.25 -7.39 9.95
CA ARG A 51 3.83 -6.14 9.42
C ARG A 51 4.85 -6.33 8.30
N SER A 52 4.77 -7.44 7.59
CA SER A 52 5.66 -7.78 6.48
C SER A 52 4.88 -8.10 5.21
N PHE A 53 5.47 -7.70 4.08
CA PHE A 53 5.00 -8.04 2.74
C PHE A 53 5.61 -9.38 2.33
N VAL A 54 4.77 -10.36 2.03
CA VAL A 54 5.18 -11.71 1.69
C VAL A 54 5.02 -11.94 0.18
N ASP A 55 6.10 -12.37 -0.46
CA ASP A 55 6.13 -12.86 -1.84
C ASP A 55 6.56 -14.33 -1.84
N TYR A 56 5.81 -15.20 -2.53
CA TYR A 56 6.07 -16.62 -2.58
C TYR A 56 6.88 -17.01 -3.82
N ASN A 57 7.97 -17.75 -3.60
CA ASN A 57 8.86 -18.20 -4.65
C ASN A 57 8.96 -19.72 -4.67
N LEU A 58 8.84 -20.30 -5.88
CA LEU A 58 9.06 -21.74 -6.06
C LEU A 58 10.56 -22.05 -5.97
N LYS A 59 10.92 -22.96 -5.06
CA LYS A 59 12.25 -23.56 -4.96
C LYS A 59 12.17 -25.07 -5.19
N TYR A 60 13.31 -25.75 -5.24
CA TYR A 60 13.35 -27.18 -5.53
C TYR A 60 12.66 -27.98 -4.41
N GLY A 61 11.41 -28.40 -4.67
CA GLY A 61 10.61 -29.26 -3.80
C GLY A 61 9.81 -28.54 -2.71
N TYR A 62 9.81 -27.21 -2.65
CA TYR A 62 9.04 -26.45 -1.66
C TYR A 62 8.72 -25.02 -2.13
N LEU A 63 7.74 -24.40 -1.46
CA LEU A 63 7.42 -22.98 -1.59
C LEU A 63 8.16 -22.21 -0.49
N ASP A 64 8.91 -21.19 -0.89
CA ASP A 64 9.68 -20.31 -0.01
C ASP A 64 8.96 -18.97 0.12
N ASP A 65 8.94 -18.38 1.31
CA ASP A 65 8.41 -17.05 1.55
C ASP A 65 9.54 -16.01 1.64
N THR A 66 9.42 -14.94 0.87
CA THR A 66 10.31 -13.78 0.97
C THR A 66 9.57 -12.65 1.66
N ARG A 67 10.05 -12.28 2.85
CA ARG A 67 9.46 -11.23 3.68
C ARG A 67 10.19 -9.91 3.48
N THR A 68 9.45 -8.86 3.20
CA THR A 68 9.96 -7.48 3.09
C THR A 68 9.32 -6.60 4.16
N TYR A 69 10.14 -5.81 4.85
CA TYR A 69 9.73 -4.98 5.98
C TYR A 69 9.85 -3.49 5.63
N ILE A 70 8.80 -2.72 5.93
CA ILE A 70 8.77 -1.26 5.84
C ILE A 70 8.05 -0.76 7.09
N ASP A 71 8.65 -1.04 8.24
CA ASP A 71 8.02 -0.92 9.56
C ASP A 71 8.82 -0.05 10.54
N ASP A 72 9.92 0.58 10.08
CA ASP A 72 10.64 1.56 10.89
C ASP A 72 9.71 2.75 11.19
N ARG A 73 9.33 2.84 12.47
CA ARG A 73 8.34 3.82 12.92
C ARG A 73 8.84 5.25 12.75
N ALA A 74 10.13 5.51 12.92
CA ALA A 74 10.67 6.86 12.79
C ALA A 74 10.60 7.32 11.33
N ASP A 75 10.92 6.42 10.40
CA ASP A 75 10.83 6.66 8.96
C ASP A 75 9.39 6.85 8.50
N LEU A 76 8.47 6.00 8.96
CA LEU A 76 7.05 6.12 8.66
C LEU A 76 6.44 7.42 9.20
N ILE A 77 6.78 7.83 10.42
CA ILE A 77 6.34 9.12 10.98
C ILE A 77 6.91 10.29 10.16
N ALA A 78 8.21 10.24 9.83
CA ALA A 78 8.89 11.29 9.07
C ALA A 78 8.41 11.42 7.63
N ALA A 79 7.76 10.39 7.07
CA ALA A 79 7.17 10.43 5.74
C ALA A 79 5.91 11.29 5.66
N PHE A 80 5.27 11.62 6.79
CA PHE A 80 4.08 12.48 6.81
C PHE A 80 4.43 13.93 7.17
N PRO A 81 3.62 14.91 6.73
CA PRO A 81 3.91 16.34 6.94
C PRO A 81 3.99 16.79 8.40
N SER A 82 3.28 16.11 9.31
CA SER A 82 3.21 16.50 10.73
C SER A 82 2.84 15.34 11.64
N GLU A 83 3.62 15.16 12.71
CA GLU A 83 3.28 14.23 13.80
C GLU A 83 1.98 14.64 14.50
N GLU A 84 1.63 15.93 14.52
CA GLU A 84 0.36 16.39 15.08
C GLU A 84 -0.84 15.89 14.29
N HIS A 85 -0.72 15.78 12.95
CA HIS A 85 -1.78 15.18 12.13
C HIS A 85 -1.96 13.69 12.45
N LEU A 86 -0.87 12.96 12.67
CA LEU A 86 -0.93 11.55 13.08
C LEU A 86 -1.60 11.41 14.45
N ARG A 87 -1.24 12.26 15.42
CA ARG A 87 -1.88 12.30 16.75
C ARG A 87 -3.35 12.70 16.68
N ALA A 88 -3.73 13.54 15.72
CA ALA A 88 -5.12 13.90 15.49
C ALA A 88 -5.91 12.72 14.90
N LEU A 89 -5.32 11.98 13.95
CA LEU A 89 -5.92 10.76 13.39
C LEU A 89 -6.21 9.72 14.47
N GLN A 90 -5.29 9.51 15.42
CA GLN A 90 -5.48 8.61 16.57
C GLN A 90 -6.70 8.93 17.45
N ARG A 91 -7.21 10.17 17.39
CA ARG A 91 -8.32 10.66 18.21
C ARG A 91 -9.64 10.71 17.45
N VAL A 92 -9.64 10.36 16.16
CA VAL A 92 -10.87 10.26 15.37
C VAL A 92 -11.68 9.09 15.90
N ASN A 93 -12.97 9.32 16.17
CA ASN A 93 -13.89 8.34 16.77
C ASN A 93 -14.96 7.85 15.79
N ASP A 94 -14.76 8.09 14.49
CA ASP A 94 -15.65 7.66 13.41
C ASP A 94 -14.81 7.06 12.28
N ALA A 95 -15.12 5.81 11.90
CA ALA A 95 -14.32 5.05 10.94
C ALA A 95 -14.32 5.70 9.54
N GLU A 96 -15.47 6.24 9.10
CA GLU A 96 -15.57 6.93 7.80
C GLU A 96 -14.72 8.20 7.78
N GLN A 97 -14.76 8.99 8.85
CA GLN A 97 -13.87 10.14 9.00
C GLN A 97 -12.41 9.73 9.04
N ALA A 98 -12.07 8.62 9.72
CA ALA A 98 -10.71 8.10 9.77
C ALA A 98 -10.23 7.73 8.36
N ARG A 99 -11.02 6.98 7.59
CA ARG A 99 -10.73 6.64 6.17
C ARG A 99 -10.47 7.88 5.33
N VAL A 100 -11.32 8.91 5.45
CA VAL A 100 -11.13 10.18 4.75
C VAL A 100 -9.82 10.87 5.13
N GLN A 101 -9.45 10.89 6.41
CA GLN A 101 -8.19 11.49 6.85
C GLN A 101 -6.98 10.66 6.41
N ILE A 102 -7.07 9.33 6.44
CA ILE A 102 -6.03 8.42 5.97
C ILE A 102 -5.72 8.72 4.50
N PHE A 103 -6.73 8.78 3.64
CA PHE A 103 -6.53 9.10 2.22
C PHE A 103 -5.84 10.46 2.01
N LYS A 104 -6.26 11.49 2.76
CA LYS A 104 -5.64 12.83 2.70
C LYS A 104 -4.18 12.83 3.16
N LEU A 105 -3.82 11.97 4.12
CA LEU A 105 -2.44 11.83 4.58
C LEU A 105 -1.59 11.07 3.57
N LEU A 106 -2.12 9.99 2.97
CA LEU A 106 -1.44 9.26 1.91
C LEU A 106 -1.15 10.16 0.70
N SER A 107 -2.06 11.06 0.33
CA SER A 107 -1.85 12.01 -0.78
C SER A 107 -0.79 13.07 -0.50
N GLN A 108 -0.28 13.16 0.73
CA GLN A 108 0.74 14.11 1.16
C GLN A 108 2.03 13.43 1.62
N VAL A 109 2.14 12.11 1.45
CA VAL A 109 3.30 11.36 1.90
C VAL A 109 4.53 11.78 1.09
N ASN A 110 5.64 12.04 1.77
CA ASN A 110 6.91 12.27 1.13
C ASN A 110 7.53 10.92 0.74
N LEU A 111 7.29 10.51 -0.51
CA LEU A 111 7.80 9.23 -1.02
C LEU A 111 9.31 9.24 -1.27
N ASP A 112 9.95 10.39 -1.42
CA ASP A 112 11.36 10.46 -1.83
C ASP A 112 12.26 9.84 -0.74
N SER A 113 12.06 10.23 0.52
CA SER A 113 12.87 9.72 1.65
C SER A 113 12.72 8.21 1.84
N LEU A 114 11.49 7.69 1.73
CA LEU A 114 11.22 6.27 1.84
C LEU A 114 11.71 5.51 0.60
N SER A 115 11.63 6.09 -0.60
CA SER A 115 12.05 5.44 -1.85
C SER A 115 13.57 5.26 -1.90
N GLU A 116 14.35 6.23 -1.40
CA GLU A 116 15.81 6.10 -1.31
C GLU A 116 16.23 4.95 -0.39
N LYS A 117 15.60 4.84 0.77
CA LYS A 117 15.87 3.76 1.75
C LYS A 117 15.39 2.40 1.27
N ASN A 118 14.32 2.38 0.47
CA ASN A 118 13.62 1.18 0.03
C ASN A 118 13.66 1.04 -1.50
N SER A 119 14.80 1.28 -2.13
CA SER A 119 14.91 1.35 -3.60
C SER A 119 14.68 0.01 -4.32
N HIS A 120 14.66 -1.12 -3.60
CA HIS A 120 14.59 -2.48 -4.16
C HIS A 120 13.65 -3.41 -3.39
N ILE A 121 12.61 -2.87 -2.74
CA ILE A 121 11.62 -3.65 -1.98
C ILE A 121 10.63 -4.40 -2.88
N LYS A 122 10.45 -3.95 -4.12
CA LYS A 122 9.70 -4.65 -5.16
C LYS A 122 10.64 -4.87 -6.35
N LYS A 123 10.86 -6.14 -6.71
CA LYS A 123 11.86 -6.54 -7.72
C LYS A 123 11.26 -7.09 -9.02
N ASP A 124 9.97 -7.37 -9.01
CA ASP A 124 9.22 -7.87 -10.15
C ASP A 124 8.02 -6.93 -10.42
N ASN A 125 7.37 -7.12 -11.57
CA ASN A 125 6.26 -6.26 -12.00
C ASN A 125 4.88 -6.90 -11.84
N PHE A 126 4.74 -7.88 -10.96
CA PHE A 126 3.45 -8.45 -10.63
C PHE A 126 2.70 -7.55 -9.64
N GLY A 127 1.42 -7.34 -9.91
CA GLY A 127 0.41 -7.02 -8.91
C GLY A 127 -0.54 -8.20 -8.73
N TYR A 128 -1.06 -8.34 -7.52
CA TYR A 128 -1.94 -9.42 -7.09
C TYR A 128 -3.34 -8.89 -6.84
N ASP A 129 -4.33 -9.79 -6.91
CA ASP A 129 -5.75 -9.46 -6.73
C ASP A 129 -6.18 -8.24 -7.56
N PHE A 130 -5.74 -8.24 -8.83
CA PHE A 130 -6.00 -7.15 -9.74
C PHE A 130 -7.49 -7.10 -10.07
N PHE A 131 -8.07 -5.91 -9.93
CA PHE A 131 -9.45 -5.65 -10.31
C PHE A 131 -9.58 -4.35 -11.09
N ASN A 132 -10.29 -4.40 -12.22
CA ASN A 132 -10.64 -3.23 -13.02
C ASN A 132 -12.10 -2.83 -12.78
N PHE A 133 -12.32 -1.64 -12.22
CA PHE A 133 -13.65 -1.19 -11.83
C PHE A 133 -14.58 -0.90 -13.03
N ALA A 134 -14.01 -0.56 -14.19
CA ALA A 134 -14.77 -0.24 -15.40
C ALA A 134 -15.19 -1.50 -16.17
N THR A 135 -14.27 -2.43 -16.37
CA THR A 135 -14.51 -3.66 -17.14
C THR A 135 -15.02 -4.83 -16.28
N LYS A 136 -14.85 -4.75 -14.96
CA LYS A 136 -15.07 -5.85 -14.00
C LYS A 136 -14.16 -7.06 -14.23
N GLU A 137 -13.04 -6.84 -14.91
CA GLU A 137 -12.01 -7.87 -15.04
C GLU A 137 -11.30 -8.07 -13.70
N GLU A 138 -11.09 -9.32 -13.35
CA GLU A 138 -10.41 -9.75 -12.15
C GLU A 138 -9.35 -10.79 -12.51
N TYR A 139 -8.12 -10.59 -12.02
CA TYR A 139 -7.02 -11.50 -12.27
C TYR A 139 -6.25 -11.75 -10.96
N PRO A 140 -5.98 -13.01 -10.60
CA PRO A 140 -5.17 -13.32 -9.41
C PRO A 140 -3.77 -12.71 -9.46
N VAL A 141 -3.24 -12.54 -10.67
CA VAL A 141 -1.96 -11.88 -10.92
C VAL A 141 -2.04 -11.11 -12.23
N TYR A 142 -1.46 -9.91 -12.23
CA TYR A 142 -1.34 -9.04 -13.40
C TYR A 142 0.11 -8.60 -13.57
N LEU A 143 0.64 -8.75 -14.78
CA LEU A 143 2.00 -8.32 -15.12
C LEU A 143 1.97 -6.90 -15.71
N PHE A 144 2.59 -5.95 -15.02
CA PHE A 144 2.79 -4.59 -15.51
C PHE A 144 4.09 -4.46 -16.32
N SER A 145 4.13 -3.47 -17.23
CA SER A 145 5.38 -3.08 -17.89
C SER A 145 6.28 -2.29 -16.91
N ASP A 146 7.59 -2.27 -17.16
CA ASP A 146 8.59 -1.60 -16.30
C ASP A 146 8.36 -0.08 -16.16
N ASP A 147 7.75 0.55 -17.17
CA ASP A 147 7.56 1.99 -17.31
C ASP A 147 6.15 2.48 -16.95
N GLU A 148 5.32 1.60 -16.35
CA GLU A 148 3.97 1.97 -15.95
C GLU A 148 3.96 2.97 -14.79
N SER A 149 2.99 3.88 -14.85
CA SER A 149 2.76 4.88 -13.81
C SER A 149 1.32 4.80 -13.29
N PHE A 150 1.20 4.93 -11.98
CA PHE A 150 -0.03 4.85 -11.23
C PHE A 150 -0.25 6.14 -10.43
N GLU A 151 -1.50 6.52 -10.25
CA GLU A 151 -1.92 7.65 -9.41
C GLU A 151 -2.91 7.13 -8.36
N LEU A 152 -2.65 7.35 -7.07
CA LEU A 152 -3.60 7.01 -6.01
C LEU A 152 -4.78 7.98 -6.07
N VAL A 153 -6.00 7.48 -6.19
CA VAL A 153 -7.20 8.30 -6.40
C VAL A 153 -8.34 8.04 -5.41
N ALA A 154 -8.37 6.88 -4.75
CA ALA A 154 -9.32 6.60 -3.69
C ALA A 154 -8.83 5.48 -2.76
N ILE A 155 -9.58 5.30 -1.66
CA ILE A 155 -9.63 4.09 -0.84
C ILE A 155 -11.07 3.58 -0.94
N SER A 156 -11.27 2.28 -1.13
CA SER A 156 -12.59 1.64 -1.26
C SER A 156 -12.80 0.54 -0.23
#